data_AF-A0A831NJW4-F1
#
_entry.id   AF-A0A831NJW4-F1
#
_cell.length_a   1.000
_cell.length_b   1.000
_cell.length_c   1.000
_cell.angle_alpha   90.00
_cell.angle_beta   90.00
_cell.angle_gamma   90.00
#
_symmetry.space_group_name_H-M   'P 1'
#
loop_
_entity.id
_entity.type
_entity.pdbx_description
1 polymer ?
#
loop_
_entity_poly.entity_id
_entity_poly.type
_entity_poly.pdbx_seq_one_letter_code
_entity_poly.pdbx_strand_id
1 'polypeptide(L)' 'DVIIEGDKALQQGIRFNEFHLLQSVGRDGKTNIAAKGLTGEGYEGHYFWDSDIYIMPFFLYT' A
#
# COMPACT_ATOMS: atom_id res chain seq x y z
N ASP A 1 -4.59 -7.67 -8.92
CA ASP A 1 -3.74 -8.84 -8.62
C ASP A 1 -2.74 -8.99 -9.75
N VAL A 2 -1.45 -9.01 -9.41
CA VAL A 2 -0.36 -9.31 -10.34
C VAL A 2 0.00 -10.80 -10.23
N ILE A 3 -0.03 -11.50 -11.37
CA ILE A 3 0.28 -12.93 -11.44
C ILE A 3 1.76 -13.14 -11.79
N ILE A 4 2.45 -13.94 -10.98
CA ILE A 4 3.85 -14.33 -11.17
C ILE A 4 3.91 -15.85 -11.29
N GLU A 5 4.26 -16.32 -12.49
CA GLU A 5 4.40 -17.74 -12.78
C GLU A 5 5.78 -18.27 -12.36
N GLY A 6 5.85 -19.54 -11.96
CA GLY A 6 7.12 -20.21 -11.66
C GLY A 6 7.72 -19.90 -10.27
N ASP A 7 7.24 -18.88 -9.56
CA ASP A 7 7.71 -18.55 -8.21
C ASP A 7 6.56 -18.25 -7.23
N LYS A 8 6.25 -19.25 -6.39
CA LYS A 8 5.18 -19.14 -5.38
C LYS A 8 5.51 -18.18 -4.25
N ALA A 9 6.77 -18.08 -3.85
CA ALA A 9 7.18 -17.21 -2.75
C ALA A 9 7.09 -15.75 -3.19
N LEU A 10 7.53 -15.45 -4.41
CA LEU A 10 7.39 -14.12 -5.00
C LEU A 10 5.92 -13.75 -5.25
N GLN A 11 5.09 -14.69 -5.72
CA GLN A 11 3.65 -14.49 -5.84
C GLN A 11 2.98 -14.14 -4.50
N GLN A 12 3.40 -14.81 -3.41
CA GLN A 12 2.91 -14.46 -2.07
C GLN A 12 3.41 -13.08 -1.64
N GLY A 13 4.68 -12.76 -1.90
CA GLY A 13 5.28 -11.48 -1.56
C GLY A 13 4.58 -10.30 -2.21
N ILE A 14 4.29 -10.36 -3.52
CA ILE A 14 3.60 -9.26 -4.19
C ILE A 14 2.18 -9.07 -3.65
N ARG A 15 1.44 -10.17 -3.45
CA ARG A 15 0.08 -10.13 -2.87
C ARG A 15 0.06 -9.60 -1.44
N PHE A 16 1.10 -9.90 -0.65
CA PHE A 16 1.24 -9.35 0.70
C PHE A 16 1.41 -7.82 0.68
N ASN A 17 2.21 -7.29 -0.25
CA ASN A 17 2.38 -5.85 -0.42
C ASN A 17 1.08 -5.19 -0.90
N GLU A 18 0.41 -5.75 -1.93
CA GLU A 18 -0.88 -5.27 -2.41
C GLU A 18 -1.93 -5.26 -1.29
N PHE A 19 -1.98 -6.32 -0.48
CA PHE A 19 -2.87 -6.41 0.67
C PHE A 19 -2.68 -5.24 1.63
N HIS A 20 -1.43 -4.92 2.01
CA HIS A 20 -1.16 -3.80 2.92
C HIS A 20 -1.52 -2.43 2.34
N LEU A 21 -1.34 -2.23 1.03
CA LEU A 21 -1.82 -1.01 0.36
C LEU A 21 -3.35 -0.90 0.47
N LEU A 22 -4.06 -1.98 0.14
CA LEU A 22 -5.53 -2.02 0.17
C LEU A 22 -6.12 -1.91 1.58
N GLN A 23 -5.40 -2.35 2.62
CA GLN A 23 -5.81 -2.19 4.02
C GLN A 23 -5.57 -0.77 4.55
N SER A 24 -4.56 -0.06 4.03
CA SER A 24 -4.14 1.24 4.58
C SER A 24 -4.84 2.44 3.97
N VAL A 25 -5.58 2.26 2.87
CA VAL A 25 -6.18 3.35 2.09
C VAL A 25 -7.47 3.89 2.71
N GLY A 26 -7.51 5.21 2.88
CA GLY A 26 -8.73 5.95 3.16
C GLY A 26 -9.72 5.93 2.00
N ARG A 27 -11.01 5.78 2.26
CA ARG A 27 -12.06 5.64 1.22
C ARG A 27 -13.18 6.68 1.31
N ASP A 28 -13.04 7.65 2.20
CA ASP A 28 -14.05 8.68 2.48
C ASP A 28 -13.78 10.01 1.76
N GLY A 29 -12.71 10.09 0.96
CA GLY A 29 -12.26 11.32 0.29
C GLY A 29 -11.65 12.36 1.23
N LYS A 30 -11.43 12.03 2.51
CA LYS A 30 -10.85 12.91 3.53
C LYS A 30 -9.56 12.35 4.11
N THR A 31 -9.43 11.02 4.11
CA THR A 31 -8.29 10.29 4.65
C THR A 31 -7.38 9.76 3.54
N ASN A 32 -6.07 9.73 3.81
CA ASN A 32 -5.03 9.23 2.91
C ASN A 32 -4.19 8.14 3.62
N ILE A 33 -3.12 7.67 2.98
CA ILE A 33 -2.26 6.57 3.44
C ILE A 33 -1.02 7.11 4.16
N ALA A 34 -0.84 6.69 5.42
CA ALA A 34 0.34 7.01 6.23
C ALA A 34 1.58 6.18 5.83
N ALA A 35 2.77 6.69 6.12
CA ALA A 35 4.05 6.03 5.76
C ALA A 35 4.20 4.60 6.32
N LYS A 36 3.53 4.29 7.42
CA LYS A 36 3.44 2.93 7.99
C LYS A 36 2.01 2.40 8.08
N GLY A 37 1.09 2.95 7.28
CA GLY A 37 -0.33 2.66 7.42
C GLY A 37 -0.79 2.79 8.87
N LEU A 38 -1.59 1.83 9.33
CA LEU A 38 -2.03 1.71 10.73
C LEU A 38 -1.44 0.47 11.41
N THR A 39 -0.19 0.13 11.10
CA THR A 39 0.46 -1.10 11.62
C THR A 39 1.36 -0.86 12.82
N GLY A 40 1.44 0.37 13.33
CA GLY A 40 2.22 0.74 14.51
C GLY A 40 2.42 2.25 14.65
N GLU A 41 3.12 2.67 15.69
CA GLU A 41 3.30 4.08 16.05
C GLU A 41 4.38 4.81 15.24
N GLY A 42 5.22 4.07 14.50
CA GLY A 42 6.28 4.68 13.70
C GLY A 42 5.72 5.66 12.66
N TYR A 43 6.31 6.86 12.60
CA TYR A 43 5.81 7.99 11.80
C TYR A 43 4.42 8.51 12.18
N GLU A 44 3.85 8.08 13.32
CA GLU A 44 2.68 8.67 13.98
C GLU A 44 1.43 8.82 13.09
N GLY A 45 1.30 7.99 12.05
CA GLY A 45 0.20 8.09 11.09
C GLY A 45 0.29 9.30 10.17
N HIS A 46 1.43 10.01 10.14
CA HIS A 46 1.63 11.16 9.26
C HIS A 46 1.72 10.78 7.79
N TYR A 47 1.24 11.69 6.95
CA TYR A 47 1.38 11.64 5.51
C TYR A 47 2.67 12.34 5.09
N PHE A 48 3.34 11.74 4.12
CA PHE A 48 4.56 12.23 3.54
C PHE A 48 4.42 12.17 2.01
N TRP A 49 5.43 12.68 1.30
CA TRP A 49 5.55 12.51 -0.15
C TRP A 49 5.50 11.04 -0.62
N ASP A 50 5.74 10.08 0.28
CA ASP A 50 5.51 8.64 0.08
C ASP A 50 4.11 8.33 -0.48
N SER A 51 3.08 9.02 0.02
CA SER A 51 1.69 8.83 -0.41
C SER A 51 1.52 9.13 -1.91
N ASP A 52 2.11 10.22 -2.40
CA ASP A 52 1.98 10.65 -3.80
C ASP A 52 2.97 9.97 -4.75
N ILE A 53 4.21 9.77 -4.31
CA ILE A 53 5.29 9.31 -5.20
C ILE A 53 5.38 7.79 -5.26
N TYR A 54 5.18 7.10 -4.13
CA TYR A 54 5.34 5.64 -4.07
C TYR A 54 4.00 4.91 -4.11
N ILE A 55 2.98 5.45 -3.48
CA ILE A 55 1.73 4.73 -3.23
C ILE A 55 0.65 5.05 -4.26
N MET A 56 0.41 6.33 -4.54
CA MET A 56 -0.62 6.78 -5.49
C MET A 56 -0.53 6.10 -6.87
N PRO A 57 0.66 5.85 -7.47
CA PRO A 57 0.75 5.14 -8.75
C PRO A 57 0.06 3.77 -8.76
N PHE A 58 0.08 3.02 -7.64
CA PHE A 58 -0.66 1.77 -7.55
C PHE A 58 -2.15 2.02 -7.79
N PHE A 59 -2.77 2.94 -7.03
CA PHE A 59 -4.21 3.23 -7.13
C PHE A 59 -4.63 3.97 -8.40
N LEU A 60 -3.69 4.63 -9.09
CA LEU A 60 -3.99 5.33 -10.34
C LEU A 60 -4.15 4.37 -11.53
N TYR A 61 -3.40 3.27 -11.53
CA TYR A 61 -3.29 2.37 -12.69
C TYR A 61 -3.94 0.99 -12.47
N THR A 62 -4.55 0.75 -11.30
CA THR A 62 -5.28 -0.49 -10.98
C THR A 62 -6.74 -0.21 -10.70
#